data_AF-A0A819ZHG1-F1
#
_entry.id   AF-A0A819ZHG1-F1
#
_cell.length_a   1.000
_cell.length_b   1.000
_cell.length_c   1.000
_cell.angle_alpha   90.00
_cell.angle_beta   90.00
_cell.angle_gamma   90.00
#
_symmetry.space_group_name_H-M   'P 1'
#
loop_
_entity.id
_entity.type
_entity.pdbx_description
1 polymer ?
#
loop_
_entity_poly.entity_id
_entity_poly.type
_entity_poly.pdbx_seq_one_letter_code
_entity_poly.pdbx_strand_id
1 'polypeptide(L)'
;MDFQHRAGGKTGSGGVASASESNRDRRERLRQLALETINLAKDPYFMKNHLGTYECKLCLTLHNNEGSYLAHTQGKKHQSNLARRAARENQQSSDIVQPIKPHYEVRKFIKIGRPG
;
A
#
# COMPACT_ATOMS: atom_id res chain seq x y z
N MET A 1 26.29 -53.16 -13.80
CA MET A 1 25.20 -52.16 -13.81
C MET A 1 25.80 -50.83 -13.38
N ASP A 2 25.59 -49.76 -14.15
CA ASP A 2 26.10 -48.41 -13.87
C ASP A 2 25.20 -47.69 -12.83
N PHE A 3 25.82 -47.17 -11.76
CA PHE A 3 25.14 -46.50 -10.64
C PHE A 3 25.34 -44.97 -10.65
N GLN A 4 26.05 -44.41 -11.62
CA GLN A 4 26.54 -43.04 -11.55
C GLN A 4 25.44 -42.00 -11.79
N HIS A 5 24.36 -42.35 -12.50
CA HIS A 5 23.32 -41.39 -12.93
C HIS A 5 21.92 -41.69 -12.34
N ARG A 6 21.83 -42.42 -11.22
CA ARG A 6 20.53 -42.68 -10.58
C ARG A 6 20.14 -41.50 -9.70
N ALA A 7 19.12 -40.75 -10.12
CA ALA A 7 18.44 -39.78 -9.25
C ALA A 7 17.73 -40.55 -8.12
N GLY A 8 18.45 -40.85 -7.05
CA GLY A 8 17.96 -41.60 -5.91
C GLY A 8 18.77 -41.26 -4.67
N GLY A 9 18.09 -40.78 -3.64
CA GLY A 9 18.69 -40.36 -2.37
C GLY A 9 19.62 -41.43 -1.79
N LYS A 10 20.70 -40.96 -1.14
CA LYS A 10 21.68 -41.83 -0.49
C LYS A 10 20.98 -42.65 0.59
N THR A 11 21.35 -43.91 0.76
CA THR A 11 20.80 -44.76 1.82
C THR A 11 21.01 -44.10 3.18
N GLY A 12 19.92 -43.73 3.86
CA GLY A 12 19.95 -43.01 5.15
C GLY A 12 19.81 -41.49 5.08
N SER A 13 19.69 -40.87 3.89
CA SER A 13 19.60 -39.40 3.77
C SER A 13 18.20 -38.80 3.97
N GLY A 14 17.20 -39.62 4.30
CA GLY A 14 15.79 -39.26 4.08
C GLY A 14 15.51 -39.17 2.58
N GLY A 15 14.31 -39.58 2.15
CA GLY A 15 13.93 -39.55 0.74
C GLY A 15 14.02 -38.15 0.12
N VAL A 16 14.08 -38.06 -1.21
CA VAL A 16 13.95 -36.77 -1.91
C VAL A 16 12.56 -36.22 -1.60
N ALA A 17 12.48 -35.01 -1.05
CA ALA A 17 11.21 -34.38 -0.71
C ALA A 17 10.26 -34.40 -1.92
N SER A 18 9.00 -34.73 -1.69
CA SER A 18 8.01 -34.74 -2.75
C SER A 18 7.85 -33.34 -3.36
N ALA A 19 7.36 -33.25 -4.60
CA ALA A 19 7.15 -31.97 -5.26
C ALA A 19 6.17 -31.06 -4.47
N SER A 20 5.19 -31.66 -3.78
CA SER A 20 4.25 -30.94 -2.91
C SER A 20 4.94 -30.33 -1.68
N GLU A 21 5.82 -31.08 -1.02
CA GLU A 21 6.60 -30.58 0.13
C GLU A 21 7.54 -29.44 -0.29
N SER A 22 8.26 -29.63 -1.40
CA SER A 22 9.16 -28.60 -1.95
C SER A 22 8.42 -27.31 -2.34
N ASN A 23 7.21 -27.43 -2.91
CA ASN A 23 6.38 -26.28 -3.25
C ASN A 23 5.84 -25.55 -2.02
N ARG A 24 5.51 -26.28 -0.96
CA ARG A 24 5.07 -25.71 0.31
C ARG A 24 6.19 -24.90 0.97
N ASP A 25 7.38 -25.48 1.07
CA ASP A 25 8.57 -24.82 1.63
C ASP A 25 8.91 -23.54 0.86
N ARG A 26 8.94 -23.62 -0.49
CA ARG A 26 9.16 -22.45 -1.34
C ARG A 26 8.14 -21.33 -1.07
N ARG A 27 6.86 -21.67 -0.92
CA ARG A 27 5.79 -20.69 -0.66
C ARG A 27 5.96 -20.03 0.71
N GLU A 28 6.30 -20.81 1.72
CA GLU A 28 6.53 -20.32 3.08
C GLU A 28 7.75 -19.40 3.14
N ARG A 29 8.84 -19.77 2.47
CA ARG A 29 10.05 -18.95 2.35
C ARG A 29 9.79 -17.62 1.63
N LEU A 30 9.06 -17.64 0.51
CA LEU A 30 8.69 -16.41 -0.20
C LEU A 30 7.85 -15.47 0.68
N ARG A 31 6.96 -16.04 1.49
CA ARG A 31 6.17 -15.27 2.45
C ARG A 31 7.04 -14.62 3.53
N GLN A 32 8.03 -15.33 4.07
CA GLN A 32 8.98 -14.79 5.05
C GLN A 32 9.80 -13.64 4.46
N LEU A 33 10.33 -13.81 3.25
CA LEU A 33 11.09 -12.77 2.54
C LEU A 33 10.24 -11.50 2.30
N ALA A 34 8.96 -11.66 1.94
CA ALA A 34 8.04 -10.54 1.77
C ALA A 34 7.76 -9.79 3.09
N LEU A 35 7.70 -10.50 4.22
CA LEU A 35 7.51 -9.89 5.53
C LEU A 35 8.77 -9.16 6.03
N GLU A 36 9.95 -9.69 5.73
CA GLU A 36 11.23 -9.06 6.11
C GLU A 36 11.47 -7.73 5.36
N THR A 37 11.04 -7.66 4.10
CA THR A 37 11.24 -6.49 3.22
C THR A 37 10.24 -5.37 3.46
N ILE A 38 9.02 -5.68 3.91
CA ILE A 38 7.95 -4.69 4.08
C ILE A 38 7.71 -4.44 5.57
N ASN A 39 8.09 -3.25 6.04
CA ASN A 39 7.76 -2.83 7.40
C ASN A 39 6.28 -2.40 7.47
N LEU A 40 5.41 -3.29 7.95
CA LEU A 40 3.97 -3.03 8.09
C LEU A 40 3.64 -1.85 9.01
N ALA A 41 4.49 -1.53 9.98
CA ALA A 41 4.26 -0.40 10.88
C ALA A 41 4.39 0.96 10.19
N LYS A 42 5.03 1.03 9.02
CA LYS A 42 5.13 2.26 8.22
C LYS A 42 3.89 2.54 7.38
N ASP A 43 3.01 1.54 7.19
CA ASP A 43 1.79 1.72 6.42
C ASP A 43 0.75 2.48 7.26
N PRO A 44 0.34 3.70 6.85
CA PRO A 44 -0.61 4.53 7.62
C PRO A 44 -2.00 3.89 7.72
N TYR A 45 -2.34 2.97 6.82
CA TYR A 45 -3.65 2.30 6.77
C TYR A 45 -3.67 0.96 7.50
N PHE A 46 -2.51 0.44 7.91
CA PHE A 46 -2.40 -0.78 8.69
C PHE A 46 -2.88 -0.56 10.13
N MET A 47 -3.60 -1.54 10.67
CA MET A 47 -3.97 -1.59 12.07
C MET A 47 -4.07 -3.05 12.53
N LYS A 48 -3.64 -3.33 13.76
CA LYS A 48 -3.87 -4.61 14.43
C LYS A 48 -4.94 -4.42 15.49
N ASN A 49 -5.98 -5.24 15.42
CA ASN A 49 -7.05 -5.19 16.40
C ASN A 49 -6.67 -5.83 17.72
N HIS A 50 -7.45 -5.51 18.75
CA HIS A 50 -7.41 -6.15 20.06
C HIS A 50 -7.65 -7.66 20.01
N LEU A 51 -8.31 -8.17 18.96
CA LEU A 51 -8.51 -9.60 18.71
C LEU A 51 -7.34 -10.26 17.95
N GLY A 52 -6.29 -9.51 17.62
CA GLY A 52 -5.13 -10.00 16.87
C GLY A 52 -5.36 -10.15 15.37
N THR A 53 -6.51 -9.72 14.84
CA THR A 53 -6.77 -9.62 13.39
C THR A 53 -6.11 -8.38 12.79
N TYR A 54 -5.85 -8.43 11.48
CA TYR A 54 -5.23 -7.33 10.75
C TYR A 54 -6.29 -6.58 9.95
N GLU A 55 -6.26 -5.26 9.99
CA GLU A 55 -7.24 -4.42 9.32
C GLU A 55 -6.59 -3.46 8.34
N CYS A 56 -7.29 -3.21 7.24
CA CYS A 56 -7.01 -2.12 6.32
C CYS A 56 -8.01 -0.98 6.54
N LYS A 57 -7.57 0.10 7.21
CA LYS A 57 -8.42 1.28 7.50
C LYS A 57 -8.91 1.99 6.23
N LEU A 58 -8.18 1.88 5.13
CA LEU A 58 -8.60 2.46 3.85
C LEU A 58 -9.79 1.73 3.23
N CYS A 59 -9.78 0.40 3.30
CA CYS A 59 -10.74 -0.46 2.62
C CYS A 59 -11.82 -1.04 3.55
N LEU A 60 -11.67 -0.85 4.87
CA LEU A 60 -12.52 -1.43 5.92
C LEU A 60 -12.62 -2.95 5.78
N THR A 61 -11.47 -3.60 5.53
CA THR A 61 -11.38 -5.06 5.36
C THR A 61 -10.56 -5.69 6.46
N LEU A 62 -11.06 -6.84 6.93
CA LEU A 62 -10.42 -7.69 7.92
C LEU A 62 -9.58 -8.77 7.22
N HIS A 63 -8.40 -9.05 7.78
CA HIS A 63 -7.45 -10.03 7.28
C HIS A 63 -7.00 -10.94 8.42
N ASN A 64 -7.08 -12.26 8.19
CA ASN A 64 -6.74 -13.26 9.20
C ASN A 64 -5.23 -13.39 9.42
N ASN A 65 -4.41 -12.92 8.48
CA ASN A 65 -2.97 -13.00 8.56
C ASN A 65 -2.29 -11.85 7.81
N GLU A 66 -1.06 -11.52 8.20
CA GLU A 66 -0.27 -10.42 7.61
C GLU A 66 -0.06 -10.60 6.10
N GLY A 67 0.13 -11.84 5.64
CA GLY A 67 0.28 -12.12 4.20
C GLY A 67 -0.98 -11.77 3.40
N SER A 68 -2.17 -11.97 3.95
CA SER A 68 -3.44 -11.60 3.34
C SER A 68 -3.59 -10.08 3.28
N TYR A 69 -3.13 -9.37 4.31
CA TYR A 69 -3.05 -7.91 4.29
C TYR A 69 -2.08 -7.41 3.22
N LEU A 70 -0.88 -7.98 3.13
CA LEU A 70 0.11 -7.61 2.11
C LEU A 70 -0.38 -7.88 0.68
N ALA A 71 -1.03 -9.02 0.44
CA ALA A 71 -1.64 -9.28 -0.87
C ALA A 71 -2.79 -8.31 -1.17
N HIS A 72 -3.51 -7.85 -0.14
CA HIS A 72 -4.58 -6.88 -0.28
C HIS A 72 -4.09 -5.49 -0.70
N THR A 73 -2.98 -4.99 -0.14
CA THR A 73 -2.43 -3.66 -0.49
C THR A 73 -1.96 -3.60 -1.94
N GLN A 74 -1.53 -4.73 -2.49
CA GLN A 74 -1.19 -4.88 -3.91
C GLN A 74 -2.42 -5.05 -4.82
N GLY A 75 -3.62 -5.19 -4.24
CA GLY A 75 -4.86 -5.40 -4.98
C GLY A 75 -5.41 -4.12 -5.63
N LYS A 76 -6.07 -4.28 -6.79
CA LYS A 76 -6.65 -3.16 -7.56
C LYS A 76 -7.64 -2.31 -6.76
N LYS A 77 -8.44 -2.93 -5.88
CA LYS A 77 -9.42 -2.23 -5.03
C LYS A 77 -8.73 -1.30 -4.03
N HIS A 78 -7.61 -1.73 -3.44
CA HIS A 78 -6.86 -0.91 -2.51
C HIS A 78 -6.25 0.30 -3.24
N GLN A 79 -5.64 0.06 -4.41
CA GLN A 79 -5.06 1.11 -5.25
C GLN A 79 -6.10 2.13 -5.75
N SER A 80 -7.30 1.68 -6.14
CA SER A 80 -8.37 2.60 -6.57
C SER A 80 -8.92 3.43 -5.41
N ASN A 81 -8.97 2.88 -4.19
CA ASN A 81 -9.36 3.62 -3.00
C ASN A 81 -8.30 4.68 -2.62
N LEU A 82 -7.01 4.40 -2.78
CA LEU A 82 -5.93 5.38 -2.61
C LEU A 82 -6.10 6.55 -3.58
N ALA A 83 -6.29 6.25 -4.87
CA ALA A 83 -6.51 7.28 -5.88
C ALA A 83 -7.75 8.13 -5.58
N ARG A 84 -8.85 7.51 -5.13
CA ARG A 84 -10.07 8.23 -4.74
C ARG A 84 -9.86 9.11 -3.51
N ARG A 85 -9.05 8.67 -2.55
CA ARG A 85 -8.70 9.46 -1.36
C ARG A 85 -7.84 10.67 -1.75
N ALA A 86 -6.79 10.47 -2.54
CA ALA A 86 -5.95 11.54 -3.05
C ALA A 86 -6.75 12.58 -3.86
N ALA A 87 -7.71 12.14 -4.68
CA ALA A 87 -8.59 13.05 -5.41
C ALA A 87 -9.46 13.92 -4.49
N ARG A 88 -10.00 13.35 -3.40
CA ARG A 88 -10.78 14.12 -2.40
C ARG A 88 -9.91 15.07 -1.59
N GLU A 89 -8.72 14.65 -1.19
CA GLU A 89 -7.77 15.50 -0.46
C GLU A 89 -7.32 16.69 -1.32
N ASN A 90 -7.09 16.48 -2.62
CA ASN A 90 -6.82 17.57 -3.56
C ASN A 90 -8.00 18.56 -3.68
N GLN A 91 -9.24 18.08 -3.78
CA GLN A 91 -10.43 18.94 -3.81
C GLN A 91 -10.59 19.75 -2.51
N GLN A 92 -10.40 19.11 -1.35
CA GLN A 92 -10.51 19.78 -0.07
C GLN A 92 -9.38 20.80 0.14
N SER A 93 -8.17 20.51 -0.36
CA SER A 93 -7.05 21.44 -0.30
C SER A 93 -7.29 22.70 -1.14
N SER A 94 -8.00 22.59 -2.27
CA SER A 94 -8.37 23.76 -3.08
C SER A 94 -9.40 24.67 -2.41
N ASP A 95 -10.24 24.14 -1.50
CA ASP A 95 -11.22 24.96 -0.77
C ASP A 95 -10.60 25.79 0.36
N ILE A 96 -9.46 25.34 0.92
CA ILE A 96 -8.76 26.04 2.03
C ILE A 96 -7.90 27.19 1.51
N VAL A 97 -7.50 27.16 0.24
CA VAL A 97 -6.72 28.23 -0.41
C VAL A 97 -7.60 29.01 -1.37
N GLN A 98 -8.67 29.64 -0.86
CA GLN A 98 -9.21 30.80 -1.56
C GLN A 98 -8.17 31.92 -1.38
N PRO A 99 -7.47 32.36 -2.45
CA PRO A 99 -6.59 33.51 -2.33
C PRO A 99 -7.44 34.69 -1.88
N ILE A 100 -7.09 35.28 -0.73
CA ILE A 100 -7.67 36.54 -0.27
C ILE A 100 -7.44 37.53 -1.40
N LYS A 101 -8.47 37.78 -2.22
CA LYS A 101 -8.39 38.77 -3.28
C LYS A 101 -8.05 40.08 -2.58
N PRO A 102 -6.90 40.72 -2.86
CA PRO A 102 -6.60 42.00 -2.24
C PRO A 102 -7.68 42.98 -2.69
N HIS A 103 -8.57 43.35 -1.76
CA HIS A 103 -9.60 44.34 -1.98
C HIS A 103 -8.90 45.70 -2.09
N TYR A 104 -8.59 46.11 -3.32
CA TYR A 104 -8.03 47.43 -3.56
C TYR A 104 -9.18 48.45 -3.60
N GLU A 105 -9.20 49.36 -2.64
CA GLU A 105 -10.08 50.52 -2.73
C GLU A 105 -9.56 51.45 -3.83
N VAL A 106 -10.35 51.63 -4.89
CA VAL A 106 -10.05 52.58 -5.96
C VAL A 106 -10.18 53.98 -5.38
N ARG A 107 -9.03 54.63 -5.13
CA ARG A 107 -9.00 56.03 -4.71
C ARG A 107 -9.57 56.89 -5.83
N LYS A 108 -10.68 57.57 -5.55
CA LYS A 108 -11.30 58.53 -6.47
C LYS A 108 -10.51 59.84 -6.43
N PHE A 109 -9.83 60.16 -7.51
CA PHE A 109 -9.19 61.46 -7.69
C PHE A 109 -10.23 62.52 -8.14
N ILE A 110 -10.14 63.71 -7.57
CA ILE A 110 -10.91 64.88 -8.02
C ILE A 110 -10.30 65.35 -9.34
N LYS A 111 -11.09 65.38 -10.41
CA LYS A 111 -10.65 65.89 -11.71
C LYS A 111 -10.55 67.42 -11.64
N ILE A 112 -9.34 67.96 -11.71
CA ILE A 112 -9.08 69.39 -11.69
C ILE A 112 -9.23 69.95 -13.11
N GLY A 113 -10.21 70.82 -13.31
CA GLY A 113 -10.24 71.85 -14.36
C GLY A 113 -10.84 71.46 -15.71
N ARG A 114 -11.85 72.22 -16.16
CA ARG A 114 -12.27 72.32 -17.56
C ARG A 114 -11.37 73.34 -18.28
N PRO A 115 -10.80 73.03 -19.46
CA PRO A 115 -10.05 74.01 -20.23
C PRO A 115 -11.02 75.06 -20.76
N GLY A 116 -10.81 76.32 -20.34
CA GLY A 116 -11.38 77.51 -20.95
C GLY A 116 -10.51 78.01 -22.09
#